data_AF-A0A0B2UTP3-F1
#
_entry.id   AF-A0A0B2UTP3-F1
#
_cell.length_a   1.000
_cell.length_b   1.000
_cell.length_c   1.000
_cell.angle_alpha   90.00
_cell.angle_beta   90.00
_cell.angle_gamma   90.00
#
_symmetry.space_group_name_H-M   'P 1'
#
loop_
_entity.id
_entity.type
_entity.pdbx_description
1 polymer ?
#
loop_
_entity_poly.entity_id
_entity_poly.type
_entity_poly.pdbx_seq_one_letter_code
_entity_poly.pdbx_strand_id
1 'polypeptide(L)'
;MVGASSQCAFCSQLGSSLYVCPRCQLNYCSLRCYRNEKHRECSEDFYRRCVENELKNTRHESNSGGNKPQTFEEFMSNFLPGADSSLDAGMSNEEGEPLDSDDEDVEYLDKVNDSTLAEFDCVDETEIERRLTAMGIGTDPEQLYAALTDSEKAAFVRLAEQMQCAEFGFGDSVFHPKPKSS
;
A
#
# COMPACT_ATOMS: atom_id res chain seq x y z
N MET A 1 -20.16 -11.91 31.08
CA MET A 1 -19.57 -13.07 30.41
C MET A 1 -18.15 -12.69 30.04
N VAL A 2 -17.14 -13.30 30.65
CA VAL A 2 -15.73 -12.92 30.47
C VAL A 2 -15.30 -13.35 29.07
N GLY A 3 -14.98 -12.39 28.19
CA GLY A 3 -14.44 -12.69 26.87
C GLY A 3 -13.12 -13.45 27.03
N ALA A 4 -13.05 -14.66 26.46
CA ALA A 4 -11.82 -15.44 26.48
C ALA A 4 -10.76 -14.74 25.62
N SER A 5 -9.85 -14.00 26.27
CA SER A 5 -8.71 -13.37 25.61
C SER A 5 -7.75 -14.46 25.12
N SER A 6 -7.86 -14.83 23.85
CA SER A 6 -6.92 -15.73 23.20
C SER A 6 -5.60 -15.00 22.86
N GLN A 7 -4.50 -15.73 22.83
CA GLN A 7 -3.17 -15.18 22.53
C GLN A 7 -2.74 -15.50 21.10
N CYS A 8 -2.12 -14.53 20.42
CA CYS A 8 -1.53 -14.73 19.10
C CYS A 8 -0.32 -15.68 19.20
N ALA A 9 -0.30 -16.74 18.39
CA ALA A 9 0.78 -17.73 18.39
C ALA A 9 2.14 -17.18 17.91
N PHE A 10 2.16 -16.00 17.28
CA PHE A 10 3.33 -15.47 16.58
C PHE A 10 3.98 -14.28 17.30
N CYS A 11 3.17 -13.35 17.80
CA CYS A 11 3.66 -12.17 18.56
C CYS A 11 3.36 -12.24 20.06
N SER A 12 2.71 -13.30 20.54
CA SER A 12 2.36 -13.49 21.95
C SER A 12 1.48 -12.40 22.56
N GLN A 13 0.86 -11.53 21.74
CA GLN A 13 -0.08 -10.52 22.22
C GLN A 13 -1.46 -11.13 22.46
N LEU A 14 -2.09 -10.73 23.56
CA LEU A 14 -3.47 -11.08 23.89
C LEU A 14 -4.44 -10.24 23.06
N GLY A 15 -5.43 -10.88 22.44
CA GLY A 15 -6.45 -10.22 21.64
C GLY A 15 -7.82 -10.83 21.90
N SER A 16 -8.85 -9.98 21.92
CA SER A 16 -10.25 -10.40 22.08
C SER A 16 -10.85 -10.96 20.78
N SER A 17 -10.19 -10.78 19.63
CA SER A 17 -10.64 -11.29 18.33
C SER A 17 -9.42 -11.68 17.49
N LEU A 18 -9.03 -12.95 17.57
CA LEU A 18 -7.95 -13.51 16.76
C LEU A 18 -8.51 -14.29 15.58
N TYR A 19 -7.84 -14.19 14.44
CA TYR A 19 -8.13 -15.00 13.26
C TYR A 19 -7.50 -16.39 13.42
N VAL A 20 -8.10 -17.41 12.80
CA VAL A 20 -7.62 -18.79 12.84
C VAL A 20 -7.17 -19.22 11.45
N CYS A 21 -5.95 -19.71 11.31
CA CYS A 21 -5.50 -20.28 10.04
C CYS A 21 -6.25 -21.59 9.76
N PRO A 22 -6.90 -21.77 8.60
CA PRO A 22 -7.64 -23.01 8.30
C PRO A 22 -6.74 -24.23 8.09
N ARG A 23 -5.43 -24.04 7.88
CA ARG A 23 -4.48 -25.14 7.64
C ARG A 23 -3.85 -25.66 8.92
N CYS A 24 -3.36 -24.76 9.77
CA CYS A 24 -2.64 -25.12 11.00
C CYS A 24 -3.44 -24.86 12.28
N GLN A 25 -4.62 -24.24 12.20
CA GLN A 25 -5.51 -23.90 13.31
C GLN A 25 -4.88 -22.98 14.38
N LEU A 26 -3.78 -22.29 14.04
CA LEU A 26 -3.15 -21.33 14.93
C LEU A 26 -3.83 -19.96 14.87
N ASN A 27 -3.94 -19.32 16.04
CA ASN A 27 -4.54 -18.00 16.20
C ASN A 27 -3.53 -16.89 15.90
N TYR A 28 -3.93 -15.88 15.13
CA TYR A 28 -3.10 -14.72 14.79
C TYR A 28 -3.90 -13.40 14.87
N CYS A 29 -3.22 -12.30 15.23
CA CYS A 29 -3.88 -11.01 15.43
C CYS A 29 -3.92 -10.13 14.16
N SER A 30 -3.01 -10.34 13.20
CA SER A 30 -2.88 -9.48 12.02
C SER A 30 -2.20 -10.19 10.86
N LEU A 31 -2.29 -9.61 9.65
CA LEU A 31 -1.59 -10.11 8.47
C LEU A 31 -0.07 -10.19 8.65
N ARG A 32 0.54 -9.31 9.47
CA ARG A 32 1.97 -9.40 9.81
C ARG A 32 2.28 -10.70 10.56
N CYS A 33 1.40 -11.12 11.47
CA CYS A 33 1.55 -12.39 12.18
C CYS A 33 1.25 -13.59 11.28
N TYR A 34 0.33 -13.45 10.33
CA TYR A 34 0.08 -14.48 9.32
C TYR A 34 1.28 -14.70 8.38
N ARG A 35 2.04 -13.64 8.06
CA ARG A 35 3.25 -13.67 7.21
C ARG A 35 4.55 -13.84 8.00
N ASN A 36 4.47 -14.13 9.30
CA ASN A 36 5.67 -14.32 10.13
C ASN A 36 6.44 -15.57 9.68
N GLU A 37 7.76 -15.60 9.86
CA GLU A 37 8.62 -16.75 9.55
C GLU A 37 8.13 -18.06 10.15
N LYS A 38 7.57 -18.00 11.37
CA LYS A 38 6.98 -19.17 12.06
C LYS A 38 5.73 -19.73 11.36
N HIS A 39 5.08 -18.96 10.51
CA HIS A 39 3.88 -19.34 9.74
C HIS A 39 4.15 -19.39 8.22
N ARG A 40 5.43 -19.37 7.82
CA ARG A 40 5.84 -19.24 6.42
C ARG A 40 5.30 -20.35 5.52
N GLU A 41 5.28 -21.59 6.00
CA GLU A 41 4.79 -22.73 5.22
C GLU A 41 3.31 -22.58 4.82
N CYS A 42 2.47 -22.11 5.75
CA CYS A 42 1.05 -21.91 5.47
C CYS A 42 0.79 -20.67 4.61
N SER A 43 1.52 -19.57 4.84
CA SER A 43 1.37 -18.35 4.06
C SER A 43 1.87 -18.53 2.61
N GLU A 44 3.07 -19.09 2.42
CA GLU A 44 3.68 -19.28 1.10
C GLU A 44 2.89 -20.25 0.23
N ASP A 45 2.43 -21.36 0.80
CA ASP A 45 1.58 -22.30 0.07
C ASP A 45 0.24 -21.69 -0.34
N PHE A 46 -0.33 -20.78 0.46
CA PHE A 46 -1.54 -20.05 0.09
C PHE A 46 -1.24 -19.11 -1.08
N TYR A 47 -0.18 -18.31 -0.99
CA TYR A 47 0.23 -17.40 -2.07
C TYR A 47 0.53 -18.16 -3.36
N ARG A 48 1.27 -19.26 -3.28
CA ARG A 48 1.56 -20.11 -4.44
C ARG A 48 0.27 -20.63 -5.10
N ARG A 49 -0.67 -21.16 -4.33
CA ARG A 49 -1.95 -21.64 -4.88
C ARG A 49 -2.78 -20.53 -5.51
N CYS A 50 -2.81 -19.34 -4.91
CA CYS A 50 -3.49 -18.18 -5.49
C CYS A 50 -2.89 -17.84 -6.86
N VAL A 51 -1.56 -17.71 -6.94
CA VAL A 51 -0.85 -17.39 -8.19
C VAL A 51 -1.05 -18.50 -9.24
N GLU A 52 -0.88 -19.78 -8.86
CA GLU A 52 -1.11 -20.90 -9.77
C GLU A 52 -2.55 -20.93 -10.32
N ASN A 53 -3.52 -20.61 -9.47
CA ASN A 53 -4.93 -20.60 -9.87
C ASN A 53 -5.22 -19.44 -10.83
N GLU A 54 -4.68 -18.25 -10.57
CA GLU A 54 -4.79 -17.11 -11.49
C GLU A 54 -4.10 -17.38 -12.83
N LEU A 55 -2.90 -17.98 -12.83
CA LEU A 55 -2.19 -18.38 -14.05
C LEU A 55 -2.95 -19.45 -14.86
N LYS A 56 -3.66 -20.37 -14.18
CA LYS A 56 -4.53 -21.34 -14.85
C LYS A 56 -5.79 -20.68 -15.42
N ASN A 57 -6.38 -19.73 -14.70
CA ASN A 57 -7.62 -19.07 -15.11
C ASN A 57 -7.39 -18.12 -16.30
N THR A 58 -6.28 -17.37 -16.28
CA THR A 58 -5.84 -16.52 -17.41
C THR A 58 -5.61 -17.33 -18.68
N ARG A 59 -5.05 -18.55 -18.60
CA ARG A 59 -4.92 -19.47 -19.74
C ARG A 59 -6.29 -19.91 -20.31
N HIS A 60 -7.32 -19.98 -19.48
CA HIS A 60 -8.68 -20.34 -19.89
C HIS A 60 -9.44 -19.14 -20.50
N GLU A 61 -9.23 -17.93 -20.00
CA GLU A 61 -9.81 -16.71 -20.57
C GLU A 61 -9.21 -16.37 -21.95
N SER A 62 -7.95 -16.73 -22.21
CA SER A 62 -7.34 -16.63 -23.56
C SER A 62 -7.83 -17.69 -24.55
N ASN A 63 -8.57 -18.72 -24.09
CA ASN A 63 -9.08 -19.80 -24.95
C ASN A 63 -10.53 -19.60 -25.42
N SER A 64 -11.15 -18.45 -25.09
CA SER A 64 -12.33 -17.94 -25.80
C SER A 64 -11.89 -16.90 -26.84
N GLY A 65 -11.33 -17.37 -27.96
CA GLY A 65 -11.14 -16.57 -29.17
C GLY A 65 -9.74 -15.99 -29.39
N GLY A 66 -8.79 -16.85 -29.78
CA GLY A 66 -8.08 -16.59 -31.04
C GLY A 66 -6.66 -16.04 -31.03
N ASN A 67 -5.87 -16.10 -29.95
CA ASN A 67 -4.42 -15.98 -30.12
C ASN A 67 -3.61 -16.66 -29.01
N LYS A 68 -2.79 -17.64 -29.40
CA LYS A 68 -1.68 -18.12 -28.58
C LYS A 68 -0.76 -16.94 -28.27
N PRO A 69 -0.24 -16.78 -27.03
CA PRO A 69 0.81 -15.80 -26.78
C PRO A 69 2.01 -16.19 -27.65
N GLN A 70 2.38 -15.33 -28.61
CA GLN A 70 3.56 -15.57 -29.45
C GLN A 70 4.79 -15.62 -28.55
N THR A 71 5.66 -16.60 -28.79
CA THR A 71 6.97 -16.59 -28.15
C THR A 71 7.75 -15.38 -28.67
N PHE A 72 8.67 -14.88 -27.86
CA PHE A 72 9.56 -13.78 -28.26
C PHE A 72 10.27 -14.07 -29.60
N GLU A 73 10.65 -15.33 -29.82
CA GLU A 73 11.22 -15.84 -31.06
C GLU A 73 10.25 -15.76 -32.25
N GLU A 74 8.97 -16.13 -32.08
CA GLU A 74 7.92 -15.96 -33.09
C GLU A 74 7.62 -14.48 -33.41
N PHE A 75 7.78 -13.59 -32.42
CA PHE A 75 7.57 -12.16 -32.61
C PHE A 75 8.67 -11.51 -33.46
N MET A 76 9.94 -11.82 -33.16
CA MET A 76 11.08 -11.31 -33.94
C MET A 76 11.09 -11.81 -35.39
N SER A 77 10.72 -13.09 -35.60
CA SER A 77 10.68 -13.70 -36.93
C SER A 77 9.54 -13.14 -37.81
N ASN A 78 8.42 -12.69 -37.22
CA ASN A 78 7.34 -12.03 -37.96
C ASN A 78 7.64 -10.57 -38.34
N PHE A 79 8.48 -9.86 -37.59
CA PHE A 79 8.81 -8.45 -37.86
C PHE A 79 9.92 -8.27 -38.90
N LEU A 80 10.66 -9.33 -39.24
CA LEU A 80 11.72 -9.34 -40.25
C LEU A 80 11.34 -10.30 -41.39
N PRO A 81 10.45 -9.91 -42.32
CA PRO A 81 10.12 -10.74 -43.47
C PRO A 81 11.29 -10.71 -44.46
N GLY A 82 12.20 -11.68 -44.36
CA GLY A 82 13.22 -11.90 -45.39
C GLY A 82 14.65 -12.14 -44.94
N ALA A 83 14.91 -12.56 -43.69
CA ALA A 83 16.23 -13.08 -43.32
C ALA A 83 16.41 -14.51 -43.86
N ASP A 84 16.41 -14.65 -45.19
CA ASP A 84 17.10 -15.77 -45.82
C ASP A 84 18.60 -15.58 -45.60
N SER A 85 19.31 -16.67 -45.37
CA SER A 85 20.65 -16.67 -44.79
C SER A 85 21.77 -16.31 -45.79
N SER A 86 21.56 -15.37 -46.74
CA SER A 86 22.58 -15.13 -47.78
C SER A 86 22.50 -13.79 -48.55
N LEU A 87 22.89 -12.66 -47.94
CA LEU A 87 23.37 -11.44 -48.65
C LEU A 87 23.90 -10.46 -47.58
N ASP A 88 25.20 -10.18 -47.41
CA ASP A 88 26.22 -9.52 -48.25
C ASP A 88 25.80 -8.23 -49.00
N ALA A 89 26.60 -7.18 -48.76
CA ALA A 89 26.69 -5.88 -49.42
C ALA A 89 25.72 -4.74 -49.03
N GLY A 90 26.06 -4.06 -47.91
CA GLY A 90 26.72 -2.74 -48.00
C GLY A 90 25.86 -1.47 -47.97
N MET A 91 25.82 -0.79 -46.83
CA MET A 91 26.08 0.66 -46.78
C MET A 91 26.47 1.17 -45.38
N SER A 92 27.60 1.86 -45.36
CA SER A 92 28.19 2.72 -44.33
C SER A 92 28.66 2.08 -43.02
N ASN A 93 29.98 1.84 -42.96
CA ASN A 93 30.78 1.93 -41.74
C ASN A 93 30.58 3.33 -41.12
N GLU A 94 29.61 3.45 -40.24
CA GLU A 94 29.73 4.31 -39.07
C GLU A 94 29.68 3.33 -37.90
N GLU A 95 30.76 3.26 -37.14
CA GLU A 95 30.92 2.42 -35.96
C GLU A 95 29.88 2.87 -34.92
N GLY A 96 28.63 2.46 -35.12
CA GLY A 96 27.58 2.57 -34.13
C GLY A 96 27.87 1.51 -33.09
N GLU A 97 28.70 1.88 -32.11
CA GLU A 97 28.85 1.15 -30.85
C GLU A 97 27.44 0.72 -30.39
N PRO A 98 27.21 -0.57 -30.13
CA PRO A 98 25.94 -1.00 -29.54
C PRO A 98 25.79 -0.26 -28.22
N LEU A 99 24.71 0.51 -28.06
CA LEU A 99 24.40 1.22 -26.81
C LEU A 99 24.37 0.20 -25.67
N ASP A 100 25.46 0.21 -24.92
CA ASP A 100 25.63 -0.43 -23.64
C ASP A 100 24.68 0.28 -22.67
N SER A 101 23.73 -0.45 -22.08
CA SER A 101 22.80 0.10 -21.10
C SER A 101 23.43 0.24 -19.69
N ASP A 102 24.74 0.08 -19.58
CA ASP A 102 25.60 0.31 -18.42
C ASP A 102 26.60 1.45 -18.71
N ASP A 103 26.10 2.57 -19.23
CA ASP A 103 26.87 3.81 -19.27
C ASP A 103 27.19 4.23 -17.82
N GLU A 104 28.37 3.82 -17.33
CA GLU A 104 29.03 4.25 -16.10
C GLU A 104 29.45 5.74 -16.15
N ASP A 105 28.56 6.64 -16.58
CA ASP A 105 28.78 8.08 -16.49
C ASP A 105 28.57 8.54 -15.05
N VAL A 106 29.52 8.16 -14.19
CA VAL A 106 29.58 8.53 -12.76
C VAL A 106 29.51 10.05 -12.58
N GLU A 107 30.01 10.81 -13.55
CA GLU A 107 29.96 12.28 -13.59
C GLU A 107 28.53 12.84 -13.74
N TYR A 108 27.64 12.14 -14.46
CA TYR A 108 26.23 12.51 -14.54
C TYR A 108 25.55 12.33 -13.17
N LEU A 109 25.85 11.23 -12.47
CA LEU A 109 25.30 10.97 -11.14
C LEU A 109 25.76 12.01 -10.12
N ASP A 110 27.04 12.38 -10.13
CA ASP A 110 27.56 13.46 -9.27
C ASP A 110 26.89 14.80 -9.59
N LYS A 111 26.72 15.13 -10.87
CA LYS A 111 26.04 16.36 -11.29
C LYS A 111 24.57 16.43 -10.89
N VAL A 112 23.85 15.31 -10.99
CA VAL A 112 22.47 15.21 -10.53
C VAL A 112 22.42 15.36 -9.02
N ASN A 113 23.31 14.68 -8.29
CA ASN A 113 23.38 14.76 -6.84
C ASN A 113 23.64 16.20 -6.36
N ASP A 114 24.65 16.87 -6.92
CA ASP A 114 24.98 18.26 -6.62
C ASP A 114 23.81 19.20 -6.93
N SER A 115 23.13 19.00 -8.07
CA SER A 115 21.95 19.77 -8.44
C SER A 115 20.82 19.57 -7.42
N THR A 116 20.56 18.33 -7.02
CA THR A 116 19.52 18.03 -6.04
C THR A 116 19.85 18.59 -4.66
N LEU A 117 21.08 18.46 -4.18
CA LEU A 117 21.51 19.02 -2.89
C LEU A 117 21.38 20.54 -2.87
N ALA A 118 21.77 21.23 -3.95
CA ALA A 118 21.60 22.68 -4.05
C ALA A 118 20.13 23.12 -4.01
N GLU A 119 19.23 22.33 -4.63
CA GLU A 119 17.78 22.56 -4.52
C GLU A 119 17.29 22.35 -3.10
N PHE A 120 17.71 21.30 -2.39
CA PHE A 120 17.28 21.04 -1.02
C PHE A 120 17.84 22.05 -0.01
N ASP A 121 19.11 22.46 -0.13
CA ASP A 121 19.75 23.42 0.78
C ASP A 121 19.12 24.83 0.71
N CYS A 122 18.53 25.19 -0.43
CA CYS A 122 17.84 26.48 -0.56
C CYS A 122 16.39 26.45 -0.05
N VAL A 123 15.88 25.26 0.29
CA VAL A 123 14.54 25.12 0.84
C VAL A 123 14.59 25.42 2.33
N ASP A 124 13.86 26.45 2.74
CA ASP A 124 13.68 26.78 4.14
C ASP A 124 12.84 25.68 4.83
N GLU A 125 13.50 24.74 5.48
CA GLU A 125 12.87 23.64 6.23
C GLU A 125 11.84 24.17 7.24
N THR A 126 12.06 25.37 7.80
CA THR A 126 11.14 25.98 8.76
C THR A 126 9.84 26.42 8.10
N GLU A 127 9.88 26.85 6.84
CA GLU A 127 8.69 27.18 6.06
C GLU A 127 7.93 25.91 5.65
N ILE A 128 8.63 24.81 5.34
CA ILE A 128 7.98 23.50 5.13
C ILE A 128 7.27 23.05 6.41
N GLU A 129 7.97 23.07 7.55
CA GLU A 129 7.42 22.65 8.84
C GLU A 129 6.20 23.50 9.23
N ARG A 130 6.27 24.81 9.02
CA ARG A 130 5.15 25.73 9.23
C ARG A 130 3.96 25.37 8.35
N ARG A 131 4.16 25.02 7.08
CA ARG A 131 3.08 24.59 6.16
C ARG A 131 2.49 23.24 6.57
N LEU A 132 3.32 22.27 6.94
CA LEU A 132 2.86 20.96 7.41
C LEU A 132 2.02 21.11 8.69
N THR A 133 2.50 21.91 9.63
CA THR A 133 1.78 22.26 10.87
C THR A 133 0.44 22.92 10.56
N ALA A 134 0.40 23.88 9.62
CA ALA A 134 -0.83 24.54 9.22
C ALA A 134 -1.84 23.58 8.54
N MET A 135 -1.36 22.54 7.87
CA MET A 135 -2.19 21.45 7.33
C MET A 135 -2.55 20.37 8.37
N GLY A 136 -2.09 20.52 9.63
CA GLY A 136 -2.31 19.54 10.69
C GLY A 136 -1.48 18.27 10.55
N ILE A 137 -0.39 18.31 9.78
CA ILE A 137 0.51 17.17 9.54
C ILE A 137 1.71 17.30 10.48
N GLY A 138 1.98 16.25 11.26
CA GLY A 138 3.15 16.17 12.15
C GLY A 138 2.96 16.79 13.54
N THR A 139 1.78 17.34 13.85
CA THR A 139 1.45 17.85 15.18
C THR A 139 0.93 16.75 16.09
N ASP A 140 1.46 16.70 17.31
CA ASP A 140 0.98 15.81 18.35
C ASP A 140 -0.37 16.32 18.90
N PRO A 141 -1.44 15.50 18.91
CA PRO A 141 -2.77 15.92 19.38
C PRO A 141 -2.76 16.49 20.80
N GLU A 142 -1.88 16.00 21.68
CA GLU A 142 -1.76 16.49 23.05
C GLU A 142 -1.19 17.91 23.11
N GLN A 143 -0.19 18.21 22.26
CA GLN A 143 0.36 19.56 22.12
C GLN A 143 -0.66 20.54 21.53
N LEU A 144 -1.43 20.12 20.52
CA LEU A 144 -2.51 20.93 19.95
C LEU A 144 -3.57 21.27 21.00
N TYR A 145 -3.99 20.28 21.79
CA TYR A 145 -4.94 20.50 22.87
C TYR A 145 -4.36 21.41 23.96
N ALA A 146 -3.08 21.26 24.30
CA ALA A 146 -2.40 22.09 25.29
C ALA A 146 -2.33 23.58 24.89
N ALA A 147 -2.14 23.85 23.59
CA ALA A 147 -2.03 25.20 23.03
C ALA A 147 -3.34 26.02 23.05
N LEU A 148 -4.49 25.36 23.18
CA LEU A 148 -5.79 26.03 23.25
C LEU A 148 -5.97 26.81 24.57
N THR A 149 -6.69 27.93 24.52
CA THR A 149 -7.12 28.65 25.72
C THR A 149 -8.16 27.83 26.51
N ASP A 150 -8.36 28.15 27.79
CA ASP A 150 -9.34 27.43 28.63
C ASP A 150 -10.77 27.52 28.05
N SER A 151 -11.11 28.64 27.43
CA SER A 151 -12.41 28.82 26.76
C SER A 151 -12.55 27.92 25.53
N GLU A 152 -11.48 27.79 24.73
CA GLU A 152 -11.48 26.94 23.53
C GLU A 152 -11.45 25.45 23.89
N LYS A 153 -10.68 25.06 24.92
CA LYS A 153 -10.71 23.70 25.49
C LYS A 153 -12.12 23.34 25.94
N ALA A 154 -12.77 24.22 26.70
CA ALA A 154 -14.15 24.01 27.13
C ALA A 154 -15.13 23.89 25.95
N ALA A 155 -14.93 24.66 24.88
CA ALA A 155 -15.75 24.56 23.67
C ALA A 155 -15.54 23.23 22.94
N PHE A 156 -14.27 22.79 22.83
CA PHE A 156 -13.91 21.52 22.23
C PHE A 156 -14.50 20.33 22.99
N VAL A 157 -14.42 20.32 24.32
CA VAL A 157 -15.01 19.27 25.18
C VAL A 157 -16.52 19.19 24.96
N ARG A 158 -17.23 20.32 24.97
CA ARG A 158 -18.68 20.34 24.70
C ARG A 158 -19.02 19.78 23.33
N LEU A 159 -18.23 20.12 22.31
CA LEU A 159 -18.42 19.60 20.95
C LEU A 159 -18.22 18.07 20.92
N ALA A 160 -17.17 17.57 21.57
CA ALA A 160 -16.90 16.14 21.65
C ALA A 160 -18.03 15.38 22.38
N GLU A 161 -18.53 15.92 23.49
CA GLU A 161 -19.67 15.37 24.23
C GLU A 161 -20.95 15.36 23.38
N GLN A 162 -21.19 16.43 22.62
CA GLN A 162 -22.33 16.49 21.69
C GLN A 162 -22.23 15.43 20.59
N MET A 163 -21.04 15.23 20.02
CA MET A 163 -20.81 14.20 19.00
C MET A 163 -21.02 12.79 19.58
N GLN A 164 -20.52 12.52 20.78
CA GLN A 164 -20.74 11.24 21.46
C GLN A 164 -22.23 11.01 21.77
N CYS A 165 -22.95 12.04 22.23
CA CYS A 165 -24.39 11.93 22.45
C CYS A 165 -25.15 11.61 21.16
N ALA A 166 -24.74 12.19 20.02
CA ALA A 166 -25.34 11.93 18.72
C ALA A 166 -25.00 10.52 18.18
N GLU A 167 -23.78 10.04 18.39
CA GLU A 167 -23.34 8.72 17.93
C GLU A 167 -23.97 7.59 18.74
N PHE A 168 -24.07 7.74 20.06
CA PHE A 168 -24.58 6.72 20.96
C PHE A 168 -26.06 6.89 21.35
N GLY A 169 -26.72 7.94 20.86
CA GLY A 169 -28.15 8.19 21.08
C GLY A 169 -28.54 8.47 22.54
N PHE A 170 -27.59 8.86 23.40
CA PHE A 170 -27.85 9.09 24.84
C PHE A 170 -28.81 10.26 25.13
N GLY A 171 -29.11 11.10 24.14
CA GLY A 171 -30.03 12.23 24.26
C GLY A 171 -31.49 11.95 23.85
N ASP A 172 -31.76 10.83 23.17
CA ASP A 172 -33.09 10.53 22.66
C ASP A 172 -33.92 9.78 23.71
N SER A 173 -34.89 10.48 24.31
CA SER A 173 -35.84 9.84 25.24
C SER A 173 -36.69 8.81 24.49
N VAL A 174 -36.48 7.53 24.81
CA VAL A 174 -37.31 6.39 24.34
C VAL A 174 -38.74 6.46 24.90
N PHE A 175 -38.98 7.29 25.91
CA PHE A 175 -40.32 7.56 26.41
C PHE A 175 -40.96 8.68 25.58
N HIS A 176 -41.93 8.32 24.75
CA HIS A 176 -42.78 9.28 24.06
C HIS A 176 -44.02 9.58 24.91
N PRO A 177 -44.39 10.87 25.13
CA PRO A 177 -45.61 11.21 25.83
C PRO A 177 -46.83 10.74 25.03
N LYS A 178 -47.76 10.05 25.71
CA LYS A 178 -48.99 9.56 25.06
C LYS A 178 -49.76 10.74 24.43
N PRO A 179 -50.26 10.61 23.19
CA PRO A 179 -51.11 11.64 22.61
C PRO A 179 -52.35 11.80 23.49
N LYS A 180 -52.63 13.05 23.88
CA LYS A 180 -53.86 13.41 24.58
C LYS A 180 -55.02 13.19 23.60
N SER A 181 -55.82 12.16 23.84
CA SER A 181 -57.11 12.00 23.15
C SER A 181 -58.03 13.13 23.61
N SER A 182 -58.42 14.01 22.69
CA SER A 182 -59.55 14.92 22.84
C SER A 182 -60.58 14.59 21.77
#